data_AF-A0A3A4QQQ3-F1
#
_entry.id   AF-A0A3A4QQQ3-F1
#
_cell.length_a   1.000
_cell.length_b   1.000
_cell.length_c   1.000
_cell.angle_alpha   90.00
_cell.angle_beta   90.00
_cell.angle_gamma   90.00
#
_symmetry.space_group_name_H-M   'P 1'
#
loop_
_entity.id
_entity.type
_entity.pdbx_description
1 polymer ?
#
loop_
_entity_poly.entity_id
_entity_poly.type
_entity_poly.pdbx_seq_one_letter_code
_entity_poly.pdbx_strand_id
1 'polypeptide(L)'
;MLNNIRWKSLLYIVLVSLFLGFTYNYLSPNGIPLVKEVIEFGVYDENEITINNTGGLDFTNIKLIDLENAFKLYNKGIKFVDVRDQWDYSDGHVLGSINLPEVEFSPQHNSLSLLSKDESLILYCSSDDCGLSKKVAVELLKLGYKSLFVFEEGWETWRDAGYPVEFGGEF
;
A
#
# COMPACT_ATOMS: atom_id res chain seq x y z
N MET A 1 -45.80 -26.27 -12.07
CA MET A 1 -45.55 -27.12 -10.89
C MET A 1 -44.16 -26.78 -10.32
N LEU A 2 -44.05 -25.68 -9.58
CA LEU A 2 -42.77 -25.26 -8.97
C LEU A 2 -43.03 -24.92 -7.50
N ASN A 3 -42.56 -25.80 -6.61
CA ASN A 3 -42.02 -25.56 -5.27
C ASN A 3 -42.32 -26.75 -4.35
N ASN A 4 -41.42 -27.74 -4.37
CA ASN A 4 -41.24 -28.63 -3.23
C ASN A 4 -39.80 -28.52 -2.70
N ILE A 5 -39.30 -27.28 -2.64
CA ILE A 5 -38.01 -26.99 -2.04
C ILE A 5 -38.15 -27.19 -0.53
N ARG A 6 -37.37 -28.11 0.03
CA ARG A 6 -37.31 -28.36 1.48
C ARG A 6 -36.49 -27.26 2.15
N TRP A 7 -37.09 -26.08 2.30
CA TRP A 7 -36.48 -24.86 2.85
C TRP A 7 -35.76 -25.08 4.18
N LYS A 8 -36.27 -25.98 5.04
CA LYS A 8 -35.60 -26.36 6.29
C LYS A 8 -34.20 -26.96 6.06
N SER A 9 -34.07 -27.83 5.07
CA SER A 9 -32.80 -28.46 4.70
C SER A 9 -31.84 -27.45 4.08
N LEU A 10 -32.34 -26.54 3.23
CA LEU A 10 -31.52 -25.45 2.68
C LEU A 10 -31.01 -24.51 3.77
N LEU A 11 -31.90 -24.09 4.68
CA LEU A 11 -31.54 -23.19 5.78
C LEU A 11 -30.52 -23.84 6.71
N TYR A 12 -30.66 -25.15 6.99
CA TYR A 12 -29.67 -25.90 7.75
C TYR A 12 -28.29 -25.91 7.07
N ILE A 13 -28.24 -26.21 5.78
CA ILE A 13 -26.98 -26.21 5.01
C ILE A 13 -26.32 -24.84 5.05
N VAL A 14 -27.09 -23.75 4.84
CA VAL A 14 -26.58 -22.38 4.89
C VAL A 14 -26.02 -22.05 6.28
N LEU A 15 -26.76 -22.36 7.35
CA LEU A 15 -26.30 -22.07 8.72
C LEU A 15 -25.03 -22.84 9.10
N VAL A 16 -24.97 -24.13 8.76
CA VAL A 16 -23.77 -24.96 9.01
C VAL A 16 -22.59 -24.42 8.21
N SER A 17 -22.79 -24.04 6.94
CA SER A 17 -21.73 -23.49 6.09
C SER A 17 -21.22 -22.16 6.63
N LEU A 18 -22.11 -21.26 7.05
CA LEU A 18 -21.74 -19.98 7.67
C LEU A 18 -20.97 -20.22 8.98
N PHE A 19 -21.47 -21.10 9.85
CA PHE A 19 -20.81 -21.41 11.13
C PHE A 19 -19.40 -21.96 10.93
N LEU A 20 -19.23 -22.94 10.03
CA LEU A 20 -17.92 -23.50 9.71
C LEU A 20 -17.00 -22.44 9.10
N GLY A 21 -17.51 -21.62 8.18
CA GLY A 21 -16.74 -20.53 7.55
C GLY A 21 -16.25 -19.49 8.55
N PHE A 22 -17.14 -19.00 9.43
CA PHE A 22 -16.76 -18.03 10.47
C PHE A 22 -15.82 -18.64 11.49
N THR A 23 -16.04 -19.89 11.90
CA THR A 23 -15.17 -20.58 12.87
C THR A 23 -13.78 -20.80 12.29
N TYR A 24 -13.69 -21.23 11.03
CA TYR A 24 -12.41 -21.36 10.33
C TYR A 24 -11.71 -20.01 10.20
N ASN A 25 -12.43 -18.97 9.77
CA ASN A 25 -11.88 -17.63 9.63
C ASN A 25 -11.39 -17.05 10.98
N TYR A 26 -12.10 -17.32 12.07
CA TYR A 26 -11.75 -16.87 13.42
C TYR A 26 -10.51 -17.59 13.98
N LEU A 27 -10.37 -18.89 13.70
CA LEU A 27 -9.23 -19.70 14.17
C LEU A 27 -8.01 -19.64 13.24
N SER A 28 -8.17 -19.12 12.01
CA SER A 28 -7.09 -19.02 11.04
C SER A 28 -6.05 -17.98 11.49
N PRO A 29 -4.74 -18.31 11.44
CA PRO A 29 -3.69 -17.32 11.64
C PRO A 29 -3.74 -16.19 10.59
N ASN A 30 -4.36 -16.44 9.43
CA ASN A 30 -4.55 -15.48 8.33
C ASN A 30 -6.05 -15.21 8.11
N GLY A 31 -6.83 -15.06 9.18
CA GLY A 31 -8.27 -14.75 9.10
C GLY A 31 -8.54 -13.39 8.44
N ILE A 32 -9.58 -13.31 7.61
CA ILE A 32 -10.00 -12.07 6.96
C ILE A 32 -10.89 -11.28 7.92
N PRO A 33 -10.60 -10.00 8.21
CA PRO A 33 -11.44 -9.18 9.07
C PRO A 33 -12.84 -9.02 8.48
N LEU A 34 -13.89 -9.17 9.31
CA LEU A 34 -15.28 -9.09 8.87
C LEU A 34 -15.74 -7.66 8.54
N VAL A 35 -15.03 -6.67 9.06
CA VAL A 35 -15.26 -5.25 8.79
C VAL A 35 -13.96 -4.68 8.26
N LYS A 36 -14.02 -4.06 7.09
CA LYS A 36 -12.86 -3.35 6.52
C LYS A 36 -12.64 -2.08 7.33
N GLU A 37 -11.44 -1.93 7.89
CA GLU A 37 -11.00 -0.67 8.47
C GLU A 37 -10.86 0.36 7.34
N VAL A 38 -11.60 1.47 7.43
CA VAL A 38 -11.47 2.58 6.48
C VAL A 38 -10.30 3.42 6.96
N ILE A 39 -9.22 3.41 6.19
CA ILE A 39 -8.02 4.20 6.46
C ILE A 39 -8.19 5.54 5.74
N GLU A 40 -8.26 6.62 6.52
CA GLU A 40 -8.15 7.97 5.98
C GLU A 40 -6.67 8.35 5.85
N PHE A 41 -6.24 8.64 4.63
CA PHE A 41 -4.89 9.13 4.36
C PHE A 41 -4.88 10.64 4.49
N GLY A 42 -3.86 11.20 5.16
CA GLY A 42 -3.68 12.64 5.21
C GLY A 42 -3.31 13.19 3.84
N VAL A 43 -3.76 14.39 3.50
CA VAL A 43 -3.20 15.14 2.36
C VAL A 43 -1.96 15.88 2.86
N TYR A 44 -0.88 15.86 2.10
CA TYR A 44 0.31 16.61 2.46
C TYR A 44 0.05 18.12 2.37
N ASP A 45 0.06 18.79 3.51
CA ASP A 45 0.14 20.25 3.62
C ASP A 45 1.48 20.62 4.28
N GLU A 46 2.25 21.48 3.62
CA GLU A 46 3.55 21.97 4.11
C GLU A 46 3.43 22.83 5.38
N ASN A 47 2.23 23.33 5.69
CA ASN A 47 1.96 24.21 6.82
C ASN A 47 1.28 23.51 8.01
N GLU A 48 0.95 22.22 7.89
CA GLU A 48 0.18 21.49 8.90
C GLU A 48 1.07 20.61 9.79
N ILE A 49 1.13 20.94 11.09
CA ILE A 49 1.76 20.12 12.13
C ILE A 49 0.72 19.13 12.64
N THR A 50 0.87 17.85 12.32
CA THR A 50 -0.04 16.81 12.81
C THR A 50 0.46 16.27 14.17
N ILE A 51 -0.28 16.55 15.24
CA ILE A 51 -0.10 15.94 16.56
C ILE A 51 -1.27 15.03 16.80
N ASN A 52 -1.05 13.73 17.03
CA ASN A 52 -2.05 12.88 17.69
C ASN A 52 -1.41 11.87 18.64
N ASN A 53 -1.77 12.01 19.93
CA ASN A 53 -1.50 11.04 20.98
C ASN A 53 -2.66 10.05 21.05
N THR A 54 -2.61 8.94 20.32
CA THR A 54 -3.52 7.80 20.53
C THR A 54 -2.79 6.50 20.23
N GLY A 55 -2.81 5.54 21.16
CA GLY A 55 -2.06 4.28 21.13
C GLY A 55 -2.55 3.23 20.11
N GLY A 56 -3.12 3.65 18.99
CA GLY A 56 -3.43 2.81 17.81
C GLY A 56 -2.44 3.06 16.67
N LEU A 57 -2.51 2.28 15.58
CA LEU A 57 -1.71 2.54 14.38
C LEU A 57 -2.13 3.90 13.80
N ASP A 58 -1.19 4.85 13.78
CA ASP A 58 -1.42 6.22 13.35
C ASP A 58 -1.17 6.39 11.85
N PHE A 59 -2.24 6.31 11.07
CA PHE A 59 -2.22 6.48 9.62
C PHE A 59 -2.04 7.94 9.17
N THR A 60 -2.03 8.92 10.07
CA THR A 60 -1.70 10.33 9.71
C THR A 60 -0.26 10.49 9.23
N ASN A 61 0.57 9.49 9.51
CA ASN A 61 1.95 9.39 9.03
C ASN A 61 2.05 8.97 7.56
N ILE A 62 0.94 8.61 6.92
CA ILE A 62 0.86 8.40 5.47
C ILE A 62 0.22 9.63 4.84
N LYS A 63 1.00 10.37 4.04
CA LYS A 63 0.58 11.62 3.41
C LYS A 63 0.55 11.48 1.88
N LEU A 64 -0.57 11.85 1.27
CA LEU A 64 -0.72 11.90 -0.19
C LEU A 64 -0.04 13.15 -0.73
N ILE A 65 0.79 13.00 -1.76
CA ILE A 65 1.50 14.10 -2.43
C ILE A 65 1.19 14.09 -3.92
N ASP A 66 1.15 15.30 -4.50
CA ASP A 66 1.04 15.55 -5.94
C ASP A 66 2.42 15.55 -6.62
N LEU A 67 2.42 15.70 -7.95
CA LEU A 67 3.65 15.73 -8.77
C LEU A 67 4.65 16.82 -8.32
N GLU A 68 4.15 18.02 -8.00
CA GLU A 68 5.01 19.15 -7.60
C GLU A 68 5.72 18.84 -6.27
N ASN A 69 4.98 18.36 -5.27
CA ASN A 69 5.56 18.00 -3.98
C ASN A 69 6.45 16.76 -4.07
N ALA A 70 6.10 15.77 -4.91
CA ALA A 70 6.96 14.62 -5.19
C ALA A 70 8.32 15.08 -5.73
N PHE A 71 8.34 15.98 -6.71
CA PHE A 71 9.59 16.49 -7.27
C PHE A 71 10.36 17.37 -6.28
N LYS A 72 9.67 18.18 -5.48
CA LYS A 72 10.29 18.99 -4.41
C LYS A 72 10.96 18.11 -3.36
N LEU A 73 10.33 17.02 -2.94
CA LEU A 73 10.90 16.07 -1.98
C LEU A 73 12.01 15.21 -2.60
N TYR A 74 11.88 14.83 -3.87
CA TYR A 74 12.96 14.19 -4.64
C TYR A 74 14.25 15.04 -4.61
N ASN A 75 14.14 16.34 -4.91
CA ASN A 75 15.29 17.25 -4.89
C ASN A 75 15.89 17.46 -3.48
N LYS A 76 15.16 17.11 -2.42
CA LYS A 76 15.66 17.08 -1.04
C LYS A 76 16.34 15.75 -0.68
N GLY A 77 16.41 14.80 -1.62
CA GLY A 77 17.02 13.48 -1.42
C GLY A 77 16.13 12.48 -0.70
N ILE A 78 14.81 12.70 -0.66
CA ILE A 78 13.88 11.71 -0.10
C ILE A 78 13.80 10.51 -1.05
N LYS A 79 13.89 9.32 -0.48
CA LYS A 79 13.99 8.07 -1.25
C LYS A 79 12.65 7.67 -1.83
N PHE A 80 12.65 7.33 -3.11
CA PHE A 80 11.48 6.80 -3.81
C PHE A 80 11.48 5.27 -3.74
N VAL A 81 10.28 4.69 -3.64
CA VAL A 81 10.03 3.25 -3.62
C VAL A 81 8.99 2.93 -4.68
N ASP A 82 9.41 2.17 -5.69
CA ASP A 82 8.54 1.70 -6.75
C ASP A 82 7.89 0.39 -6.33
N VAL A 83 6.56 0.35 -6.24
CA VAL A 83 5.82 -0.86 -5.84
C VAL A 83 5.29 -1.69 -7.00
N ARG A 84 5.62 -1.32 -8.23
CA ARG A 84 5.31 -2.11 -9.43
C ARG A 84 6.18 -3.36 -9.50
N ASP A 85 5.83 -4.26 -10.40
CA ASP A 85 6.64 -5.45 -10.63
C ASP A 85 8.01 -5.11 -11.24
N GLN A 86 8.91 -6.09 -11.19
CA GLN A 86 10.27 -5.93 -11.67
C GLN A 86 10.34 -5.62 -13.17
N TRP A 87 9.39 -6.09 -13.98
CA TRP A 87 9.37 -5.85 -15.42
C TRP A 87 9.07 -4.38 -15.71
N ASP A 88 8.03 -3.86 -15.07
CA ASP A 88 7.64 -2.45 -15.14
C ASP A 88 8.74 -1.52 -14.62
N TYR A 89 9.40 -1.90 -13.52
CA TYR A 89 10.54 -1.16 -12.99
C TYR A 89 11.72 -1.15 -13.98
N SER A 90 12.06 -2.32 -14.54
CA SER A 90 13.17 -2.43 -15.50
C SER A 90 12.93 -1.65 -16.79
N ASP A 91 11.67 -1.52 -17.23
CA ASP A 91 11.29 -0.73 -18.41
C ASP A 91 11.32 0.79 -18.17
N GLY A 92 11.52 1.21 -16.92
CA GLY A 92 11.77 2.60 -16.55
C GLY A 92 11.17 2.92 -15.19
N HIS A 93 11.90 3.69 -14.39
CA HIS A 93 11.51 4.07 -13.04
C HIS A 93 12.13 5.41 -12.62
N VAL A 94 11.70 5.96 -11.49
CA VAL A 94 12.28 7.18 -10.90
C VAL A 94 13.76 6.94 -10.58
N LEU A 95 14.66 7.81 -11.06
CA LEU A 95 16.11 7.66 -10.86
C LEU A 95 16.47 7.46 -9.38
N GLY A 96 17.17 6.36 -9.07
CA GLY A 96 17.60 6.02 -7.71
C GLY A 96 16.48 5.53 -6.78
N SER A 97 15.29 5.23 -7.32
CA SER A 97 14.24 4.56 -6.55
C SER A 97 14.56 3.09 -6.28
N ILE A 98 13.99 2.52 -5.22
CA ILE A 98 14.15 1.10 -4.89
C ILE A 98 12.89 0.34 -5.28
N ASN A 99 13.03 -0.78 -5.99
CA ASN A 99 11.90 -1.64 -6.29
C ASN A 99 11.51 -2.51 -5.08
N LEU A 100 10.23 -2.43 -4.70
CA LEU A 100 9.59 -3.23 -3.65
C LEU A 100 8.21 -3.68 -4.17
N PRO A 101 8.15 -4.68 -5.06
CA PRO A 101 6.91 -5.10 -5.71
C PRO A 101 5.82 -5.50 -4.70
N GLU A 102 4.59 -5.03 -4.88
CA GLU A 102 3.47 -5.39 -3.98
C GLU A 102 3.17 -6.90 -4.00
N VAL A 103 3.26 -7.53 -5.18
CA VAL A 103 2.97 -8.97 -5.37
C VAL A 103 3.94 -9.84 -4.56
N GLU A 104 5.18 -9.39 -4.39
CA GLU A 104 6.22 -10.09 -3.64
C GLU A 104 6.36 -9.53 -2.22
N PHE A 105 5.51 -8.56 -1.83
CA PHE A 105 5.64 -7.89 -0.56
C PHE A 105 5.49 -8.89 0.58
N SER A 106 6.58 -8.98 1.33
CA SER A 106 6.69 -9.78 2.53
C SER A 106 7.48 -8.96 3.55
N PRO A 107 7.17 -9.09 4.86
CA PRO A 107 8.00 -8.48 5.91
C PRO A 107 9.47 -8.92 5.87
N GLN A 108 9.83 -9.95 5.11
CA GLN A 108 11.20 -10.42 4.89
C GLN A 108 11.75 -10.06 3.50
N HIS A 109 11.09 -9.20 2.73
CA HIS A 109 11.55 -8.83 1.39
C HIS A 109 12.93 -8.17 1.45
N ASN A 110 13.85 -8.58 0.56
CA ASN A 110 15.26 -8.17 0.61
C ASN A 110 15.42 -6.65 0.49
N SER A 111 14.64 -5.99 -0.37
CA SER A 111 14.68 -4.52 -0.54
C SER A 111 14.36 -3.75 0.75
N LEU A 112 13.64 -4.35 1.72
CA LEU A 112 13.41 -3.70 3.02
C LEU A 112 14.71 -3.48 3.80
N SER A 113 15.77 -4.26 3.53
CA SER A 113 17.08 -4.04 4.16
C SER A 113 17.80 -2.79 3.67
N LEU A 114 17.39 -2.25 2.51
CA LEU A 114 17.90 -1.01 1.94
C LEU A 114 17.15 0.23 2.47
N LEU A 115 16.12 0.01 3.29
CA LEU A 115 15.23 1.03 3.82
C LEU A 115 15.35 1.11 5.35
N SER A 116 15.40 2.32 5.88
CA SER A 116 15.38 2.59 7.32
C SER A 116 13.97 2.92 7.78
N LYS A 117 13.57 2.42 8.96
CA LYS A 117 12.26 2.75 9.55
C LYS A 117 12.11 4.22 9.95
N ASP A 118 13.24 4.91 10.15
CA ASP A 118 13.30 6.31 10.55
C ASP A 118 13.47 7.28 9.37
N GLU A 119 13.71 6.78 8.15
CA GLU A 119 13.78 7.64 6.97
C GLU A 119 12.39 7.92 6.39
N SER A 120 12.27 9.03 5.66
CA SER A 120 11.05 9.33 4.91
C SER A 120 11.09 8.63 3.56
N LEU A 121 9.98 8.01 3.17
CA LEU A 121 9.87 7.26 1.91
C LEU A 121 8.73 7.81 1.06
N ILE A 122 8.91 7.86 -0.25
CA ILE A 122 7.86 8.19 -1.21
C ILE A 122 7.52 6.93 -2.01
N LEU A 123 6.32 6.40 -1.82
CA LEU A 123 5.84 5.23 -2.54
C LEU A 123 5.03 5.67 -3.77
N TYR A 124 5.25 5.00 -4.89
CA TYR A 124 4.49 5.23 -6.13
C TYR A 124 4.20 3.91 -6.86
N CYS A 125 3.13 3.92 -7.66
CA CYS A 125 2.78 2.85 -8.61
C CYS A 125 2.70 3.44 -10.03
N SER A 126 2.10 2.75 -10.99
CA SER A 126 1.98 3.17 -12.40
C SER A 126 1.23 4.49 -12.55
N SER A 127 0.05 4.60 -11.93
CA SER A 127 -0.86 5.74 -12.04
C SER A 127 -1.74 5.86 -10.80
N ASP A 128 -2.58 6.90 -10.77
CA ASP A 128 -3.59 7.18 -9.75
C ASP A 128 -4.61 6.04 -9.55
N ASP A 129 -4.88 5.27 -10.60
CA ASP A 129 -5.81 4.14 -10.58
C ASP A 129 -5.29 2.90 -9.83
N CYS A 130 -3.97 2.76 -9.70
CA CYS A 130 -3.33 1.50 -9.30
C CYS A 130 -3.62 1.14 -7.82
N GLY A 131 -3.54 2.12 -6.92
CA GLY A 131 -3.78 1.94 -5.48
C GLY A 131 -2.80 1.03 -4.71
N LEU A 132 -1.81 0.39 -5.37
CA LEU A 132 -0.84 -0.49 -4.71
C LEU A 132 0.08 0.28 -3.75
N SER A 133 0.49 1.49 -4.10
CA SER A 133 1.35 2.34 -3.27
C SER A 133 0.73 2.62 -1.89
N LYS A 134 -0.59 2.84 -1.83
CA LYS A 134 -1.35 2.97 -0.57
C LYS A 134 -1.32 1.70 0.26
N LYS A 135 -1.51 0.53 -0.37
CA LYS A 135 -1.48 -0.77 0.33
C LYS A 135 -0.12 -1.03 0.95
N VAL A 136 0.95 -0.88 0.16
CA VAL A 136 2.32 -1.09 0.66
C VAL A 136 2.67 -0.07 1.74
N ALA A 137 2.23 1.19 1.63
CA ALA A 137 2.44 2.19 2.69
C ALA A 137 1.79 1.77 4.01
N VAL A 138 0.57 1.23 3.98
CA VAL A 138 -0.11 0.68 5.17
C VAL A 138 0.68 -0.47 5.79
N GLU A 139 1.21 -1.38 4.96
CA GLU A 139 2.02 -2.49 5.47
C GLU A 139 3.37 -2.03 6.04
N LEU A 140 4.06 -1.08 5.39
CA LEU A 140 5.28 -0.48 5.94
C LEU A 140 5.01 0.21 7.28
N LEU A 141 3.90 0.95 7.41
CA LEU A 141 3.51 1.58 8.67
C LEU A 141 3.34 0.52 9.78
N LYS A 142 2.67 -0.61 9.48
CA LYS A 142 2.54 -1.74 10.43
C LYS A 142 3.89 -2.36 10.80
N LEU A 143 4.85 -2.35 9.89
CA LEU A 143 6.23 -2.80 10.14
C LEU A 143 7.06 -1.77 10.93
N GLY A 144 6.51 -0.58 11.20
CA GLY A 144 7.10 0.47 12.03
C GLY A 144 7.85 1.55 11.27
N TYR A 145 7.65 1.67 9.96
CA TYR A 145 8.11 2.83 9.20
C TYR A 145 7.29 4.06 9.59
N LYS A 146 7.97 5.19 9.81
CA LYS A 146 7.36 6.34 10.51
C LYS A 146 6.87 7.47 9.62
N SER A 147 7.44 7.66 8.43
CA SER A 147 7.16 8.81 7.58
C SER A 147 7.02 8.34 6.14
N LEU A 148 5.77 8.23 5.69
CA LEU A 148 5.45 7.66 4.39
C LEU A 148 4.68 8.69 3.58
N PHE A 149 5.15 8.95 2.38
CA PHE A 149 4.44 9.72 1.38
C PHE A 149 3.95 8.76 0.29
N VAL A 150 2.77 9.02 -0.24
CA VAL A 150 2.24 8.29 -1.39
C VAL A 150 2.06 9.29 -2.52
N PHE A 151 2.88 9.14 -3.56
CA PHE A 151 2.71 9.88 -4.81
C PHE A 151 1.68 9.14 -5.66
N GLU A 152 0.44 9.64 -5.65
CA GLU A 152 -0.69 8.94 -6.27
C GLU A 152 -0.63 8.95 -7.79
N GLU A 153 -0.26 10.07 -8.40
CA GLU A 153 -0.27 10.24 -9.86
C GLU A 153 0.71 9.30 -10.58
N GLY A 154 1.69 8.75 -9.84
CA GLY A 154 2.46 7.58 -10.25
C GLY A 154 3.53 7.82 -11.32
N TRP A 155 4.11 6.70 -11.77
CA TRP A 155 5.21 6.62 -12.72
C TRP A 155 4.91 7.34 -14.04
N GLU A 156 3.72 7.13 -14.61
CA GLU A 156 3.35 7.71 -15.90
C GLU A 156 3.43 9.23 -15.86
N THR A 157 2.88 9.84 -14.81
CA THR A 157 2.91 11.29 -14.58
C THR A 157 4.34 11.80 -14.37
N TRP A 158 5.17 11.08 -13.61
CA TRP A 158 6.59 11.43 -13.42
C TRP A 158 7.36 11.44 -14.74
N ARG A 159 7.18 10.39 -15.54
CA ARG A 159 7.81 10.24 -16.86
C ARG A 159 7.35 11.34 -17.81
N ASP A 160 6.06 11.58 -17.89
CA ASP A 160 5.46 12.56 -18.82
C ASP A 160 5.85 14.01 -18.46
N ALA A 161 6.14 14.28 -17.18
CA ALA A 161 6.71 15.53 -16.71
C ALA A 161 8.19 15.73 -17.09
N GLY A 162 8.86 14.71 -17.64
CA GLY A 162 10.27 14.77 -18.02
C GLY A 162 11.23 14.83 -16.84
N TYR A 163 10.81 14.35 -15.66
CA TYR A 163 11.64 14.29 -14.46
C TYR A 163 12.70 13.17 -14.56
N PRO A 164 13.71 13.16 -13.67
CA PRO A 164 14.81 12.19 -13.76
C PRO A 164 14.35 10.74 -13.70
N VAL A 165 14.78 9.93 -14.68
CA VAL A 165 14.43 8.51 -14.82
C VAL A 165 15.67 7.65 -14.98
N GLU A 166 15.54 6.37 -14.63
CA GLU A 166 16.52 5.32 -14.85
C GLU A 166 15.84 4.09 -15.48
N PHE A 167 16.62 3.23 -16.12
CA PHE A 167 16.15 2.01 -16.79
C PHE A 167 17.00 0.82 -16.32
N GLY A 168 16.41 -0.37 -16.24
CA GLY A 168 17.05 -1.57 -15.71
C GLY A 168 17.03 -1.63 -14.17
N GLY A 169 18.09 -2.18 -13.57
CA GLY A 169 18.24 -2.39 -12.13
C GLY A 169 17.93 -3.83 -11.70
N GLU A 170 18.87 -4.46 -11.00
CA GLU A 170 18.70 -5.75 -10.31
C GLU A 170 19.13 -5.60 -8.84
N PHE A 171 18.50 -6.40 -7.97
CA PHE A 171 18.55 -6.42 -6.49
C PHE A 171 19.81 -5.89 -5.79
#